data_AF-A0A357Y4W1-F1
#
_entry.id   AF-A0A357Y4W1-F1
#
_cell.length_a   1.000
_cell.length_b   1.000
_cell.length_c   1.000
_cell.angle_alpha   90.00
_cell.angle_beta   90.00
_cell.angle_gamma   90.00
#
_symmetry.space_group_name_H-M   'P 1'
#
loop_
_entity.id
_entity.type
_entity.pdbx_description
1 polymer ?
#
loop_
_entity_poly.entity_id
_entity_poly.type
_entity_poly.pdbx_seq_one_letter_code
_entity_poly.pdbx_strand_id
1 'polypeptide(L)'
;MTTAREFITFVIDFIVANDIPTRIPLLEQCEDIGRYVYACLVNKRCCICGKPCDLHHVTGSKIGMGGNREQVHHLGRACLPLCREHHNEAHQDEAGLMSRYHLEPVKIDAKICKIYKLKK
;
A
#
# COMPACT_ATOMS: atom_id res chain seq x y z
N MET A 1 20.94 -16.52 -3.19
CA MET A 1 21.34 -15.96 -1.88
C MET A 1 20.08 -15.37 -1.23
N THR A 2 19.54 -15.97 -0.17
CA THR A 2 18.22 -15.59 0.40
C THR A 2 18.31 -14.89 1.76
N THR A 3 19.29 -15.25 2.60
CA THR A 3 19.42 -14.72 3.97
C THR A 3 19.58 -13.19 4.02
N ALA A 4 20.39 -12.62 3.13
CA ALA A 4 20.58 -11.17 3.08
C ALA A 4 19.28 -10.43 2.70
N ARG A 5 18.55 -10.94 1.70
CA ARG A 5 17.25 -10.39 1.28
C ARG A 5 16.22 -10.47 2.40
N GLU A 6 16.15 -11.60 3.09
CA GLU A 6 15.22 -11.78 4.22
C GLU A 6 15.57 -10.86 5.39
N PHE A 7 16.85 -10.62 5.67
CA PHE A 7 17.28 -9.70 6.70
C PHE A 7 16.95 -8.24 6.35
N ILE A 8 17.22 -7.79 5.13
CA ILE A 8 16.84 -6.46 4.66
C ILE A 8 15.33 -6.26 4.77
N THR A 9 14.57 -7.25 4.32
CA THR A 9 13.11 -7.28 4.42
C THR A 9 12.64 -7.14 5.88
N PHE A 10 13.25 -7.89 6.80
CA PHE A 10 12.95 -7.80 8.23
C PHE A 10 13.21 -6.40 8.79
N VAL A 11 14.33 -5.77 8.41
CA VAL A 11 14.67 -4.41 8.84
C VAL A 11 13.67 -3.39 8.29
N ILE A 12 13.27 -3.50 7.03
CA ILE A 12 12.24 -2.64 6.42
C ILE A 12 10.91 -2.78 7.17
N ASP A 13 10.46 -4.02 7.43
CA ASP A 13 9.23 -4.28 8.19
C ASP A 13 9.30 -3.63 9.58
N PHE A 14 10.46 -3.71 10.24
CA PHE A 14 10.69 -3.06 11.54
C PHE A 14 10.62 -1.53 11.46
N ILE A 15 11.23 -0.91 10.44
CA ILE A 15 11.21 0.54 10.24
C ILE A 15 9.77 1.03 10.02
N VAL A 16 9.01 0.35 9.16
CA VAL A 16 7.62 0.70 8.85
C VAL A 16 6.72 0.53 10.09
N ALA A 17 6.89 -0.55 10.85
CA ALA A 17 6.08 -0.82 12.03
C ALA A 17 6.33 0.18 13.18
N ASN A 18 7.55 0.71 13.28
CA ASN A 18 7.95 1.64 14.35
C ASN A 18 7.99 3.11 13.91
N ASP A 19 7.56 3.42 12.67
CA ASP A 19 7.58 4.79 12.11
C ASP A 19 8.95 5.47 12.20
N ILE A 20 10.01 4.69 11.93
CA ILE A 20 11.38 5.20 12.04
C ILE A 20 11.71 6.04 10.79
N PRO A 21 12.09 7.32 10.94
CA PRO A 21 12.42 8.17 9.81
C PRO A 21 13.70 7.69 9.11
N THR A 22 13.68 7.72 7.79
CA THR A 22 14.83 7.36 6.94
C THR A 22 15.28 8.57 6.12
N ARG A 23 16.58 8.62 5.81
CA ARG A 23 17.14 9.70 4.97
C ARG A 23 16.66 9.63 3.52
N ILE A 24 16.41 8.43 3.04
CA ILE A 24 15.92 8.13 1.69
C ILE A 24 14.62 7.34 1.78
N PRO A 25 13.69 7.46 0.81
CA PRO A 25 12.47 6.69 0.79
C PRO A 25 12.76 5.19 0.82
N LEU A 26 12.06 4.44 1.68
CA LEU A 26 12.22 2.99 1.76
C LEU A 26 11.89 2.29 0.44
N LEU A 27 10.95 2.84 -0.34
CA LEU A 27 10.58 2.34 -1.65
C LEU A 27 11.78 2.20 -2.61
N GLU A 28 12.81 3.05 -2.47
CA GLU A 28 14.03 3.00 -3.29
C GLU A 28 15.04 1.93 -2.80
N GLN A 29 14.81 1.35 -1.63
CA GLN A 29 15.70 0.37 -0.99
C GLN A 29 15.10 -1.04 -0.90
N CYS A 30 13.80 -1.17 -1.18
CA CYS A 30 13.10 -2.45 -1.14
C CYS A 30 13.31 -3.21 -2.45
N GLU A 31 13.78 -4.46 -2.39
CA GLU A 31 13.78 -5.34 -3.55
C GLU A 31 12.38 -5.94 -3.83
N ASP A 32 11.60 -6.18 -2.77
CA ASP A 32 10.27 -6.77 -2.84
C ASP A 32 9.20 -5.69 -2.59
N ILE A 33 8.80 -5.01 -3.67
CA ILE A 33 7.87 -3.88 -3.61
C ILE A 33 6.50 -4.32 -3.10
N GLY A 34 5.97 -5.44 -3.60
CA GLY A 34 4.69 -6.00 -3.11
C GLY A 34 4.69 -6.25 -1.60
N ARG A 35 5.76 -6.83 -1.05
CA ARG A 35 5.86 -7.03 0.40
C ARG A 35 5.94 -5.71 1.17
N TYR A 36 6.74 -4.76 0.69
CA TYR A 36 6.83 -3.43 1.29
C TYR A 36 5.48 -2.71 1.29
N VAL A 37 4.75 -2.73 0.17
CA VAL A 37 3.40 -2.16 0.05
C VAL A 37 2.44 -2.83 1.04
N TYR A 38 2.54 -4.15 1.23
CA TYR A 38 1.75 -4.86 2.24
C TYR A 38 2.10 -4.42 3.67
N ALA A 39 3.39 -4.30 4.00
CA ALA A 39 3.86 -3.80 5.30
C ALA A 39 3.34 -2.39 5.58
N CYS A 40 3.33 -1.53 4.56
CA CYS A 40 2.75 -0.18 4.61
C CYS A 40 1.23 -0.21 4.87
N LEU A 41 0.46 -1.08 4.18
CA LEU A 41 -0.98 -1.26 4.40
C LEU A 41 -1.30 -1.67 5.84
N VAL A 42 -0.61 -2.68 6.37
CA VAL A 42 -0.91 -3.19 7.72
C VAL A 42 -0.55 -2.18 8.82
N ASN A 43 0.39 -1.27 8.54
CA ASN A 43 0.81 -0.21 9.47
C ASN A 43 0.18 1.17 9.17
N LYS A 44 -0.72 1.26 8.18
CA LYS A 44 -1.37 2.52 7.73
C LYS A 44 -0.37 3.64 7.37
N ARG A 45 0.72 3.27 6.69
CA ARG A 45 1.76 4.18 6.20
C ARG A 45 1.72 4.27 4.69
N CYS A 46 1.88 5.48 4.15
CA CYS A 46 1.93 5.67 2.71
C CYS A 46 3.18 5.00 2.14
N CYS A 47 3.03 4.16 1.11
CA CYS A 47 4.17 3.48 0.49
C CYS A 47 5.16 4.43 -0.21
N ILE A 48 4.76 5.66 -0.52
CA ILE A 48 5.64 6.65 -1.17
C ILE A 48 6.40 7.48 -0.12
N CYS A 49 5.72 7.99 0.91
CA CYS A 49 6.29 9.00 1.81
C CYS A 49 6.19 8.70 3.31
N GLY A 50 5.66 7.54 3.70
CA GLY A 50 5.56 7.12 5.11
C GLY A 50 4.49 7.85 5.95
N LYS A 51 3.89 8.94 5.46
CA LYS A 51 2.79 9.66 6.15
C LYS A 51 1.58 8.73 6.39
N PRO A 52 0.71 9.01 7.38
CA PRO A 52 -0.54 8.27 7.57
C PRO A 52 -1.36 8.16 6.28
N CYS A 53 -1.92 6.98 6.03
CA CYS A 53 -2.56 6.68 4.76
C CYS A 53 -3.99 6.15 4.88
N ASP A 54 -4.71 6.29 3.76
CA ASP A 54 -5.95 5.57 3.49
C ASP A 54 -5.70 4.45 2.48
N LEU A 55 -6.64 3.51 2.39
CA LEU A 55 -6.62 2.45 1.39
C LEU A 55 -7.18 2.98 0.07
N HIS A 56 -6.35 2.98 -0.97
CA HIS A 56 -6.72 3.34 -2.33
C HIS A 56 -6.98 2.09 -3.16
N HIS A 57 -8.11 2.00 -3.85
CA HIS A 57 -8.38 0.92 -4.81
C HIS A 57 -7.88 1.34 -6.20
N VAL A 58 -6.99 0.54 -6.79
CA VAL A 58 -6.45 0.82 -8.14
C VAL A 58 -7.48 0.55 -9.24
N THR A 59 -7.25 1.07 -10.45
CA THR A 59 -8.12 0.90 -11.63
C THR A 59 -8.38 -0.58 -11.92
N GLY A 60 -9.61 -0.91 -12.31
CA GLY A 60 -10.10 -2.30 -12.42
C GLY A 60 -10.52 -2.92 -11.08
N SER A 61 -10.11 -2.34 -9.94
CA SER A 61 -10.56 -2.71 -8.59
C SER A 61 -11.37 -1.61 -7.89
N LYS A 62 -11.56 -0.45 -8.52
CA LYS A 62 -12.37 0.67 -8.02
C LYS A 62 -13.82 0.24 -7.79
N ILE A 63 -14.44 0.82 -6.77
CA ILE A 63 -15.88 0.71 -6.55
C ILE A 63 -16.52 1.79 -7.44
N GLY A 64 -17.22 1.35 -8.49
CA GLY A 64 -17.87 2.24 -9.45
C GLY A 64 -18.93 3.15 -8.81
N MET A 65 -19.33 4.19 -9.54
CA MET A 65 -20.43 5.06 -9.13
C MET A 65 -21.70 4.24 -8.86
N GLY A 66 -22.31 4.42 -7.68
CA GLY A 66 -23.49 3.68 -7.24
C GLY A 66 -23.20 2.48 -6.33
N GLY A 67 -21.94 2.07 -6.18
CA GLY A 67 -21.55 1.04 -5.21
C GLY A 67 -21.47 1.60 -3.79
N ASN A 68 -22.27 1.07 -2.87
CA ASN A 68 -22.12 1.40 -1.45
C ASN A 68 -20.83 0.77 -0.90
N ARG A 69 -19.82 1.60 -0.64
CA ARG A 69 -18.50 1.18 -0.13
C ARG A 69 -18.58 0.47 1.23
N GLU A 70 -19.68 0.60 1.96
CA GLU A 70 -19.91 -0.11 3.22
C GLU A 70 -20.48 -1.52 3.02
N GLN A 71 -21.03 -1.80 1.84
CA GLN A 71 -21.70 -3.07 1.55
C GLN A 71 -20.96 -3.93 0.52
N VAL A 72 -20.08 -3.34 -0.27
CA VAL A 72 -19.30 -4.05 -1.29
C VAL A 72 -18.27 -4.97 -0.65
N HIS A 73 -18.09 -6.15 -1.22
CA HIS A 73 -17.05 -7.09 -0.83
C HIS A 73 -15.67 -6.64 -1.36
N HIS A 74 -14.70 -6.49 -0.45
CA HIS A 74 -13.38 -5.94 -0.77
C HIS A 74 -12.29 -6.99 -0.96
N LEU A 75 -12.44 -8.20 -0.40
CA LEU A 75 -11.42 -9.24 -0.45
C LEU A 75 -11.05 -9.57 -1.91
N GLY A 76 -9.74 -9.64 -2.18
CA GLY A 76 -9.18 -9.93 -3.50
C GLY A 76 -9.01 -8.73 -4.44
N ARG A 77 -9.60 -7.56 -4.11
CA ARG A 77 -9.39 -6.33 -4.89
C ARG A 77 -7.96 -5.81 -4.70
N ALA A 78 -7.37 -5.22 -5.73
CA ALA A 78 -6.04 -4.63 -5.65
C ALA A 78 -6.09 -3.22 -5.02
N CYS A 79 -5.11 -2.92 -4.16
CA CYS A 79 -5.05 -1.66 -3.44
C CYS A 79 -3.63 -1.17 -3.17
N LEU A 80 -3.52 0.11 -2.81
CA LEU A 80 -2.30 0.78 -2.37
C LEU A 80 -2.56 1.59 -1.08
N PRO A 81 -1.58 1.69 -0.18
CA PRO A 81 -1.64 2.59 0.97
C PRO A 81 -1.12 3.98 0.57
N LEU A 82 -2.01 4.95 0.39
CA LEU A 82 -1.65 6.31 -0.06
C LEU A 82 -2.10 7.36 0.96
N CYS A 83 -1.22 8.30 1.30
CA CYS A 83 -1.64 9.50 2.03
C CYS A 83 -2.52 10.36 1.12
N ARG A 84 -3.26 11.31 1.70
CA ARG A 84 -4.25 12.10 0.95
C ARG A 84 -3.71 12.78 -0.31
N GLU A 85 -2.47 13.26 -0.26
CA GLU A 85 -1.77 13.89 -1.38
C GLU A 85 -1.58 12.91 -2.55
N HIS A 86 -0.89 11.80 -2.31
CA HIS A 86 -0.68 10.76 -3.34
C HIS A 86 -1.97 10.03 -3.73
N HIS A 87 -2.96 9.96 -2.84
CA HIS A 87 -4.28 9.39 -3.16
C HIS A 87 -5.00 10.25 -4.20
N ASN A 88 -4.95 11.58 -4.04
CA ASN A 88 -5.49 12.50 -5.04
C ASN A 88 -4.70 12.45 -6.35
N GLU A 89 -3.37 12.34 -6.29
CA GLU A 89 -2.54 12.14 -7.48
C GLU A 89 -2.93 10.87 -8.23
N ALA A 90 -3.14 9.75 -7.54
CA ALA A 90 -3.59 8.50 -8.15
C ALA A 90 -5.00 8.61 -8.75
N HIS A 91 -5.86 9.49 -8.21
CA HIS A 91 -7.16 9.78 -8.83
C HIS A 91 -7.04 10.59 -10.12
N GLN A 92 -5.99 11.40 -10.28
CA GLN A 92 -5.74 12.22 -11.46
C GLN A 92 -4.98 11.44 -12.54
N ASP A 93 -3.90 10.77 -12.16
CA ASP A 93 -3.02 10.02 -13.07
C ASP A 93 -2.42 8.80 -12.37
N GLU A 94 -3.25 7.76 -12.22
CA GLU A 94 -2.81 6.50 -11.62
C GLU A 94 -1.64 5.88 -12.38
N ALA A 95 -1.70 5.86 -13.71
CA ALA A 95 -0.67 5.23 -14.53
C ALA A 95 0.69 5.94 -14.39
N GLY A 96 0.69 7.27 -14.38
CA GLY A 96 1.89 8.08 -14.14
C GLY A 96 2.46 7.88 -12.74
N LEU A 97 1.61 7.83 -11.71
CA LEU A 97 2.04 7.55 -10.34
C LEU A 97 2.66 6.15 -10.21
N MET A 98 2.02 5.13 -10.78
CA MET A 98 2.52 3.76 -10.79
C MET A 98 3.89 3.65 -11.48
N SER A 99 4.04 4.31 -12.64
CA SER A 99 5.28 4.34 -13.41
C SER A 99 6.40 5.05 -12.65
N ARG A 100 6.13 6.26 -12.12
CA ARG A 100 7.14 7.08 -11.43
C ARG A 100 7.73 6.40 -10.21
N TYR A 101 6.88 5.71 -9.45
CA TYR A 101 7.25 5.09 -8.18
C TYR A 101 7.44 3.57 -8.27
N HIS A 102 7.32 2.98 -9.46
CA HIS A 102 7.46 1.54 -9.70
C HIS A 102 6.64 0.69 -8.71
N LEU A 103 5.40 1.11 -8.44
CA LEU A 103 4.57 0.49 -7.41
C LEU A 103 3.99 -0.85 -7.87
N GLU A 104 3.82 -1.76 -6.92
CA GLU A 104 3.11 -3.02 -7.11
C GLU A 104 1.87 -3.06 -6.20
N PRO A 105 0.64 -3.05 -6.74
CA PRO A 105 -0.58 -3.11 -5.93
C PRO A 105 -0.73 -4.47 -5.27
N VAL A 106 -1.23 -4.50 -4.04
CA VAL A 106 -1.44 -5.74 -3.29
C VAL A 106 -2.92 -6.07 -3.20
N LYS A 107 -3.26 -7.36 -3.31
CA LYS A 107 -4.63 -7.84 -3.12
C LYS A 107 -5.03 -7.75 -1.64
N ILE A 108 -6.21 -7.21 -1.39
CA ILE A 108 -6.81 -7.14 -0.06
C ILE A 108 -7.06 -8.56 0.46
N ASP A 109 -6.46 -8.89 1.60
CA ASP A 109 -6.68 -10.14 2.32
C ASP A 109 -7.56 -9.93 3.57
N ALA A 110 -7.83 -11.01 4.30
CA ALA A 110 -8.66 -10.96 5.51
C ALA A 110 -8.06 -10.07 6.61
N LYS A 111 -6.72 -9.92 6.67
CA LYS A 111 -6.03 -9.08 7.65
C LYS A 111 -6.24 -7.60 7.32
N ILE A 112 -6.05 -7.22 6.05
CA ILE A 112 -6.32 -5.87 5.55
C ILE A 112 -7.79 -5.52 5.78
N CYS A 113 -8.73 -6.41 5.45
CA CYS A 113 -10.15 -6.17 5.73
C CYS A 113 -10.42 -5.87 7.21
N LYS A 114 -9.77 -6.60 8.14
CA LYS A 114 -9.91 -6.36 9.59
C LYS A 114 -9.34 -4.99 10.01
N ILE A 115 -8.15 -4.62 9.51
CA ILE A 115 -7.47 -3.37 9.86
C ILE A 115 -8.24 -2.13 9.38
N TYR A 116 -8.82 -2.23 8.19
CA TYR A 116 -9.57 -1.16 7.54
C TYR A 116 -11.09 -1.26 7.74
N LYS A 117 -11.56 -2.22 8.55
CA LYS A 117 -12.98 -2.46 8.82
C LYS A 117 -13.83 -2.61 7.55
N LEU A 118 -13.28 -3.28 6.54
CA LEU A 118 -13.92 -3.52 5.26
C LEU A 118 -14.84 -4.75 5.32
N LYS A 119 -15.92 -4.74 4.53
CA LYS A 119 -16.71 -5.95 4.31
C LYS A 119 -15.95 -6.97 3.47
N LYS A 120 -16.08 -8.22 3.90
CA LYS A 120 -15.57 -9.44 3.28
C LYS A 120 -16.66 -10.50 3.32
#